data_AF-A0A7H4N6E4-F1
#
_entry.id   AF-A0A7H4N6E4-F1
#
_cell.length_a   1.000
_cell.length_b   1.000
_cell.length_c   1.000
_cell.angle_alpha   90.00
_cell.angle_beta   90.00
_cell.angle_gamma   90.00
#
_symmetry.space_group_name_H-M   'P 1'
#
loop_
_entity.id
_entity.type
_entity.pdbx_description
1 polymer ?
#
loop_
_entity_poly.entity_id
_entity_poly.type
_entity_poly.pdbx_seq_one_letter_code
_entity_poly.pdbx_strand_id
1 'polypeptide(L)'
;MVPMGQKLFGSLEPGAYRRPMQVSIAFAEQHTDGYPWKIDGTVRQEVFSLRGGLWFGTYHLLNYPANYSVPLYRFADFNAGWYASRNAAFQNAVAKATGVKLALDGDLIRYDSDEAGTTELAVRRLSSQLAMSDDDIHRQLKKGDTLAFEESDLYKQVFRIADKKAGKTLPREVLPGIQLESPKITRNLTTAWFAKRVDDRRPAVWRAVSGGCASGISAQEYQ
;
A
#
# COMPACT_ATOMS: atom_id res chain seq x y z
N MET A 1 -9.85 -8.70 -2.65
CA MET A 1 -8.59 -8.60 -1.91
C MET A 1 -7.45 -9.10 -2.80
N VAL A 2 -6.39 -8.32 -2.99
CA VAL A 2 -5.20 -8.71 -3.80
C VAL A 2 -4.03 -8.89 -2.82
N PRO A 3 -3.31 -10.03 -2.81
CA PRO A 3 -2.17 -10.26 -1.92
C PRO A 3 -1.08 -9.19 -2.13
N MET A 4 -0.49 -8.62 -1.06
CA MET A 4 0.47 -7.50 -1.18
C MET A 4 1.81 -7.98 -1.80
N GLY A 5 2.20 -9.23 -1.56
CA GLY A 5 3.34 -9.91 -2.20
C GLY A 5 3.04 -10.47 -3.58
N GLN A 6 1.78 -10.61 -3.98
CA GLN A 6 1.42 -10.77 -5.39
C GLN A 6 1.24 -9.39 -6.03
N LYS A 7 2.40 -8.79 -6.32
CA LYS A 7 2.67 -7.89 -7.44
C LYS A 7 1.40 -7.26 -8.05
N LEU A 8 1.29 -5.92 -8.03
CA LEU A 8 0.51 -5.20 -9.06
C LEU A 8 0.96 -5.54 -10.51
N PHE A 9 2.09 -6.23 -10.64
CA PHE A 9 2.66 -6.78 -11.87
C PHE A 9 2.61 -8.33 -11.97
N GLY A 10 1.84 -9.02 -11.11
CA GLY A 10 1.89 -10.48 -10.90
C GLY A 10 1.34 -11.32 -12.04
N SER A 11 0.57 -10.69 -12.89
CA SER A 11 0.38 -11.03 -14.29
C SER A 11 0.27 -9.69 -14.99
N LEU A 12 1.37 -9.22 -15.61
CA LEU A 12 1.32 -8.04 -16.47
C LEU A 12 0.44 -8.37 -17.67
N GLU A 13 -0.85 -8.10 -17.52
CA GLU A 13 -1.86 -8.13 -18.58
C GLU A 13 -1.32 -7.39 -19.81
N PRO A 14 -1.31 -8.01 -21.00
CA PRO A 14 -0.79 -7.38 -22.21
C PRO A 14 -1.37 -5.97 -22.40
N GLY A 15 -0.50 -4.97 -22.57
CA GLY A 15 -0.90 -3.57 -22.77
C GLY A 15 -0.85 -2.67 -21.54
N ALA A 16 -0.46 -3.16 -20.36
CA ALA A 16 -0.42 -2.38 -19.11
C ALA A 16 0.27 -0.99 -19.17
N TYR A 17 1.20 -0.81 -20.11
CA TYR A 17 1.92 0.44 -20.35
C TYR A 17 1.09 1.57 -20.98
N ARG A 18 -0.15 1.30 -21.40
CA ARG A 18 -1.06 2.31 -22.00
C ARG A 18 -2.02 2.96 -21.00
N ARG A 19 -2.00 2.56 -19.72
CA ARG A 19 -2.93 3.08 -18.70
C ARG A 19 -2.37 4.35 -18.04
N PRO A 20 -3.17 5.43 -17.88
CA PRO A 20 -2.72 6.70 -17.31
C PRO A 20 -2.03 6.60 -15.95
N MET A 21 -2.51 5.71 -15.07
CA MET A 21 -1.96 5.48 -13.72
C MET A 21 -1.61 4.01 -13.44
N GLN A 22 -1.58 3.15 -14.46
CA GLN A 22 -1.16 1.73 -14.35
C GLN A 22 -1.86 0.87 -13.29
N VAL A 23 -3.08 1.20 -12.88
CA VAL A 23 -3.88 0.41 -11.91
C VAL A 23 -4.14 -1.02 -12.39
N SER A 24 -4.16 -1.96 -11.45
CA SER A 24 -4.57 -3.36 -11.68
C SER A 24 -6.03 -3.45 -12.13
N ILE A 25 -6.31 -4.32 -13.10
CA ILE A 25 -7.70 -4.57 -13.56
C ILE A 25 -8.52 -5.22 -12.44
N ALA A 26 -7.94 -6.19 -11.73
CA ALA A 26 -8.59 -6.83 -10.59
C ALA A 26 -8.93 -5.83 -9.47
N PHE A 27 -8.07 -4.82 -9.26
CA PHE A 27 -8.39 -3.73 -8.34
C PHE A 27 -9.59 -2.93 -8.84
N ALA A 28 -9.58 -2.50 -10.11
CA ALA A 28 -10.66 -1.72 -10.67
C ALA A 28 -12.01 -2.45 -10.69
N GLU A 29 -12.01 -3.75 -11.01
CA GLU A 29 -13.21 -4.60 -10.99
C GLU A 29 -13.84 -4.71 -9.59
N GLN A 30 -13.02 -4.62 -8.53
CA GLN A 30 -13.50 -4.65 -7.15
C GLN A 30 -13.97 -3.27 -6.63
N HIS A 31 -13.72 -2.20 -7.37
CA HIS A 31 -13.96 -0.82 -6.91
C HIS A 31 -14.71 0.01 -7.96
N THR A 32 -15.67 -0.59 -8.66
CA THR A 32 -16.55 0.14 -9.59
C THR A 32 -17.59 0.99 -8.86
N ASP A 33 -17.85 0.71 -7.58
CA ASP A 33 -18.79 1.46 -6.76
C ASP A 33 -18.34 2.91 -6.59
N GLY A 34 -19.26 3.84 -6.84
CA GLY A 34 -18.99 5.28 -6.82
C GLY A 34 -18.34 5.83 -8.09
N TYR A 35 -18.05 4.99 -9.10
CA TYR A 35 -17.62 5.48 -10.41
C TYR A 35 -18.76 6.28 -11.08
N PRO A 36 -18.58 7.56 -11.43
CA PRO A 36 -19.70 8.44 -11.76
C PRO A 36 -20.16 8.35 -13.22
N TRP A 37 -19.43 7.62 -14.07
CA TRP A 37 -19.76 7.48 -15.49
C TRP A 37 -20.23 6.08 -15.82
N LYS A 38 -21.11 5.97 -16.83
CA LYS A 38 -21.44 4.66 -17.41
C LYS A 38 -20.19 4.08 -18.09
N ILE A 39 -19.93 2.80 -17.80
CA ILE A 39 -18.89 2.02 -18.46
C ILE A 39 -19.48 1.44 -19.75
N ASP A 40 -19.04 1.94 -20.91
CA ASP A 40 -19.43 1.39 -22.21
C ASP A 40 -18.41 0.31 -22.61
N GLY A 41 -18.71 -0.95 -22.26
CA GLY A 41 -17.84 -2.11 -22.49
C GLY A 41 -17.41 -2.78 -21.19
N THR A 42 -16.14 -3.13 -21.08
CA THR A 42 -15.56 -3.80 -19.90
C THR A 42 -14.83 -2.83 -18.98
N VAL A 43 -14.74 -3.16 -17.69
CA VAL A 43 -13.91 -2.40 -16.72
C VAL A 43 -12.47 -2.30 -17.22
N ARG A 44 -11.93 -3.40 -17.76
CA ARG A 44 -10.62 -3.41 -18.43
C ARG A 44 -10.49 -2.30 -19.48
N GLN A 45 -11.44 -2.14 -20.40
CA GLN A 45 -11.39 -1.09 -21.41
C GLN A 45 -11.45 0.31 -20.78
N GLU A 46 -12.28 0.49 -19.76
CA GLU A 46 -12.41 1.78 -19.08
C GLU A 46 -11.14 2.18 -18.31
N VAL A 47 -10.46 1.25 -17.63
CA VAL A 47 -9.20 1.54 -16.92
C VAL A 47 -8.10 2.01 -17.89
N PHE A 48 -8.19 1.62 -19.17
CA PHE A 48 -7.27 2.08 -20.22
C PHE A 48 -7.65 3.45 -20.80
N SER A 49 -8.86 3.95 -20.54
CA SER A 49 -9.25 5.31 -20.91
C SER A 49 -8.55 6.33 -20.01
N LEU A 50 -8.43 7.58 -20.47
CA LEU A 50 -7.86 8.66 -19.65
C LEU A 50 -8.67 8.84 -18.35
N ARG A 51 -10.00 8.95 -18.48
CA ARG A 51 -10.90 9.20 -17.35
C ARG A 51 -10.92 8.03 -16.37
N GLY A 52 -11.00 6.80 -16.85
CA GLY A 52 -11.06 5.61 -16.01
C GLY A 52 -9.73 5.38 -15.31
N GLY A 53 -8.62 5.47 -16.06
CA GLY A 53 -7.28 5.35 -15.48
C GLY A 53 -7.00 6.39 -14.39
N LEU A 54 -7.40 7.65 -14.59
CA LEU A 54 -7.27 8.70 -13.57
C LEU A 54 -8.19 8.47 -12.37
N TRP A 55 -9.44 8.08 -12.60
CA TRP A 55 -10.39 7.84 -11.50
C TRP A 55 -9.96 6.65 -10.65
N PHE A 56 -9.75 5.47 -11.25
CA PHE A 56 -9.33 4.26 -10.51
C PHE A 56 -7.95 4.45 -9.88
N GLY A 57 -7.06 5.22 -10.50
CA GLY A 57 -5.74 5.51 -9.95
C GLY A 57 -5.80 6.45 -8.75
N THR A 58 -6.62 7.50 -8.83
CA THR A 58 -6.83 8.41 -7.71
C THR A 58 -7.56 7.70 -6.57
N TYR A 59 -8.54 6.86 -6.91
CA TYR A 59 -9.23 6.00 -5.95
C TYR A 59 -8.23 5.07 -5.24
N HIS A 60 -7.38 4.35 -5.98
CA HIS A 60 -6.36 3.50 -5.38
C HIS A 60 -5.35 4.28 -4.53
N LEU A 61 -5.00 5.52 -4.90
CA LEU A 61 -4.03 6.30 -4.14
C LEU A 61 -4.63 6.91 -2.84
N LEU A 62 -5.88 7.34 -2.88
CA LEU A 62 -6.47 8.22 -1.86
C LEU A 62 -7.71 7.66 -1.17
N ASN A 63 -8.45 6.72 -1.79
CA ASN A 63 -9.72 6.20 -1.25
C ASN A 63 -9.52 5.08 -0.23
N TYR A 64 -8.54 5.24 0.64
CA TYR A 64 -8.39 4.45 1.86
C TYR A 64 -7.82 5.34 2.97
N PRO A 65 -8.36 5.25 4.18
CA PRO A 65 -7.82 5.99 5.32
C PRO A 65 -6.43 5.42 5.65
N ALA A 66 -5.45 6.30 5.84
CA ALA A 66 -4.12 5.91 6.27
C ALA A 66 -3.45 7.05 7.01
N ASN A 67 -2.84 6.73 8.15
CA ASN A 67 -2.22 7.68 9.07
C ASN A 67 -0.71 7.82 8.79
N TYR A 68 -0.34 8.05 7.53
CA TYR A 68 1.06 8.23 7.13
C TYR A 68 1.55 9.66 7.36
N SER A 69 2.78 9.81 7.85
CA SER A 69 3.36 11.13 8.13
C SER A 69 3.69 11.91 6.86
N VAL A 70 3.97 11.21 5.76
CA VAL A 70 4.31 11.80 4.47
C VAL A 70 3.70 11.00 3.31
N PRO A 71 3.41 11.65 2.16
CA PRO A 71 2.82 10.99 0.98
C PRO A 71 3.63 9.81 0.41
N LEU A 72 4.94 9.79 0.67
CA LEU A 72 5.86 8.75 0.20
C LEU A 72 5.33 7.32 0.46
N TYR A 73 4.74 7.08 1.61
CA TYR A 73 4.21 5.75 1.98
C TYR A 73 2.95 5.38 1.20
N ARG A 74 2.10 6.36 0.82
CA ARG A 74 0.99 6.10 -0.10
C ARG A 74 1.49 5.74 -1.50
N PHE A 75 2.61 6.29 -1.95
CA PHE A 75 3.21 5.89 -3.23
C PHE A 75 3.79 4.49 -3.17
N ALA A 76 4.37 4.10 -2.03
CA ALA A 76 4.78 2.72 -1.84
C ALA A 76 3.58 1.76 -1.84
N ASP A 77 2.52 2.09 -1.09
CA ASP A 77 1.27 1.32 -1.07
C ASP A 77 0.59 1.24 -2.44
N PHE A 78 0.64 2.30 -3.25
CA PHE A 78 0.11 2.26 -4.61
C PHE A 78 0.74 1.15 -5.46
N ASN A 79 1.99 0.77 -5.16
CA ASN A 79 2.69 -0.31 -5.85
C ASN A 79 2.61 -1.66 -5.13
N ALA A 80 2.60 -1.66 -3.80
CA ALA A 80 2.64 -2.86 -2.97
C ALA A 80 1.27 -3.30 -2.43
N GLY A 81 0.22 -2.52 -2.64
CA GLY A 81 -1.10 -2.73 -2.04
C GLY A 81 -1.35 -1.82 -0.84
N TRP A 82 -2.63 -1.56 -0.56
CA TRP A 82 -3.05 -0.74 0.57
C TRP A 82 -2.49 -1.24 1.90
N TYR A 83 -1.97 -0.31 2.70
CA TYR A 83 -1.35 -0.53 4.01
C TYR A 83 -0.02 -1.28 4.02
N ALA A 84 0.55 -1.61 2.85
CA ALA A 84 1.81 -2.34 2.77
C ALA A 84 2.94 -1.67 3.56
N SER A 85 3.05 -0.34 3.54
CA SER A 85 4.10 0.39 4.27
C SER A 85 3.95 0.29 5.80
N ARG A 86 2.71 0.26 6.29
CA ARG A 86 2.41 0.07 7.72
C ARG A 86 2.69 -1.38 8.12
N ASN A 87 2.27 -2.31 7.28
CA ASN A 87 2.42 -3.74 7.54
C ASN A 87 3.91 -4.15 7.49
N ALA A 88 4.70 -3.58 6.58
CA ALA A 88 6.15 -3.73 6.55
C ALA A 88 6.81 -3.20 7.83
N ALA A 89 6.31 -2.10 8.39
CA ALA A 89 6.77 -1.60 9.69
C ALA A 89 6.41 -2.56 10.83
N PHE A 90 5.20 -3.14 10.81
CA PHE A 90 4.80 -4.17 11.76
C PHE A 90 5.67 -5.43 11.65
N GLN A 91 5.95 -5.93 10.45
CA GLN A 91 6.88 -7.04 10.23
C GLN A 91 8.28 -6.72 10.78
N ASN A 92 8.77 -5.49 10.62
CA ASN A 92 10.03 -5.06 11.23
C ASN A 92 9.96 -5.09 12.75
N ALA A 93 8.85 -4.64 13.36
CA ALA A 93 8.64 -4.72 14.80
C ALA A 93 8.63 -6.18 15.29
N VAL A 94 7.94 -7.08 14.59
CA VAL A 94 7.94 -8.53 14.87
C VAL A 94 9.36 -9.10 14.78
N ALA A 95 10.12 -8.74 13.74
CA ALA A 95 11.50 -9.19 13.58
C ALA A 95 12.39 -8.72 14.73
N LYS A 96 12.22 -7.48 15.21
CA LYS A 96 12.94 -6.98 16.39
C LYS A 96 12.52 -7.71 17.66
N ALA A 97 11.22 -7.85 17.91
CA ALA A 97 10.67 -8.50 19.09
C ALA A 97 11.13 -9.97 19.21
N THR A 98 11.10 -10.71 18.10
CA THR A 98 11.34 -12.17 18.07
C THR A 98 12.76 -12.57 17.72
N GLY A 99 13.51 -11.72 17.00
CA GLY A 99 14.79 -12.09 16.39
C GLY A 99 14.65 -12.91 15.09
N VAL A 100 13.43 -13.20 14.63
CA VAL A 100 13.18 -13.89 13.36
C VAL A 100 13.40 -12.93 12.20
N LYS A 101 14.16 -13.36 11.19
CA LYS A 101 14.30 -12.60 9.94
C LYS A 101 13.01 -12.71 9.13
N LEU A 102 12.38 -11.57 8.84
CA LEU A 102 11.19 -11.47 8.00
C LEU A 102 11.49 -10.67 6.74
N ALA A 103 10.78 -11.00 5.65
CA ALA A 103 10.61 -10.08 4.55
C ALA A 103 9.74 -8.91 5.02
N LEU A 104 10.09 -7.70 4.58
CA LEU A 104 9.31 -6.49 4.90
C LEU A 104 8.44 -6.13 3.70
N ASP A 105 7.62 -7.07 3.25
CA ASP A 105 6.80 -6.99 2.04
C ASP A 105 5.36 -6.49 2.31
N GLY A 106 4.94 -6.44 3.58
CA GLY A 106 3.60 -6.02 3.97
C GLY A 106 2.58 -7.16 4.06
N ASP A 107 2.94 -8.39 3.69
CA ASP A 107 2.06 -9.57 3.81
C ASP A 107 2.06 -10.11 5.25
N LEU A 108 0.94 -9.92 5.93
CA LEU A 108 0.77 -10.37 7.31
C LEU A 108 0.31 -11.82 7.43
N ILE A 109 -0.42 -12.30 6.42
CA ILE A 109 -0.99 -13.65 6.33
C ILE A 109 -0.77 -14.23 4.93
N ARG A 110 -1.08 -15.52 4.79
CA ARG A 110 -1.29 -16.13 3.48
C ARG A 110 -2.67 -15.76 2.95
N TYR A 111 -2.77 -15.54 1.65
CA TYR A 111 -4.04 -15.23 0.97
C TYR A 111 -4.57 -16.41 0.15
N ASP A 112 -3.73 -17.42 -0.09
CA ASP A 112 -4.04 -18.63 -0.84
C ASP A 112 -4.46 -19.80 0.05
N SER A 113 -4.33 -19.63 1.38
CA SER A 113 -4.61 -20.65 2.38
C SER A 113 -4.88 -20.00 3.74
N ASP A 114 -5.65 -20.66 4.60
CA ASP A 114 -5.82 -20.30 6.02
C ASP A 114 -4.63 -20.75 6.89
N GLU A 115 -3.63 -21.42 6.31
CA GLU A 115 -2.40 -21.75 7.02
C GLU A 115 -1.60 -20.51 7.44
N ALA A 116 -0.93 -20.62 8.59
CA ALA A 116 -0.10 -19.54 9.11
C ALA A 116 1.07 -19.22 8.18
N GLY A 117 1.19 -17.95 7.78
CA GLY A 117 2.34 -17.43 7.04
C GLY A 117 3.58 -17.24 7.91
N THR A 118 4.70 -16.87 7.30
CA THR A 118 5.97 -16.64 8.01
C THR A 118 5.87 -15.52 9.06
N THR A 119 5.20 -14.41 8.71
CA THR A 119 4.91 -13.31 9.64
C THR A 119 4.10 -13.82 10.84
N GLU A 120 3.02 -14.55 10.59
CA GLU A 120 2.15 -15.09 11.63
C GLU A 120 2.89 -16.07 12.55
N LEU A 121 3.64 -17.02 11.99
CA LEU A 121 4.46 -17.96 12.77
C LEU A 121 5.47 -17.24 13.66
N ALA A 122 6.03 -16.12 13.22
CA ALA A 122 6.91 -15.30 14.05
C ALA A 122 6.14 -14.62 15.18
N VAL A 123 4.95 -14.06 14.91
CA VAL A 123 4.08 -13.45 15.92
C VAL A 123 3.62 -14.48 16.97
N ARG A 124 3.28 -15.70 16.56
CA ARG A 124 2.89 -16.79 17.47
C ARG A 124 3.99 -17.15 18.49
N ARG A 125 5.27 -16.85 18.22
CA ARG A 125 6.34 -16.98 19.23
C ARG A 125 6.20 -16.01 20.41
N LEU A 126 5.41 -14.95 20.25
CA LEU A 126 5.09 -13.98 21.28
C LEU A 126 3.77 -14.30 22.00
N SER A 127 3.05 -15.37 21.65
CA SER A 127 1.69 -15.67 22.14
C SER A 127 1.56 -15.59 23.66
N SER A 128 2.49 -16.23 24.40
CA SER A 128 2.52 -16.18 25.87
C SER A 128 2.73 -14.77 26.42
N GLN A 129 3.55 -13.95 25.75
CA GLN A 129 3.83 -12.57 26.16
C GLN A 129 2.69 -11.61 25.81
N LEU A 130 1.96 -11.93 24.73
CA LEU A 130 0.79 -11.20 24.26
C LEU A 130 -0.49 -11.60 25.01
N ALA A 131 -0.47 -12.74 25.71
CA ALA A 131 -1.64 -13.41 26.28
C ALA A 131 -2.75 -13.61 25.23
N MET A 132 -2.37 -14.05 24.02
CA MET A 132 -3.28 -14.29 22.89
C MET A 132 -3.15 -15.73 22.41
N SER A 133 -4.29 -16.34 22.05
CA SER A 133 -4.26 -17.61 21.33
C SER A 133 -3.78 -17.42 19.88
N ASP A 134 -3.34 -18.50 19.25
CA ASP A 134 -2.98 -18.50 17.83
C ASP A 134 -4.13 -18.02 16.93
N ASP A 135 -5.37 -18.39 17.28
CA ASP A 135 -6.57 -17.93 16.55
C ASP A 135 -6.82 -16.44 16.75
N ASP A 136 -6.60 -15.90 17.96
CA ASP A 136 -6.74 -14.45 18.21
C ASP A 136 -5.70 -13.66 17.41
N ILE A 137 -4.48 -14.17 17.33
CA ILE A 137 -3.40 -13.61 16.51
C ILE A 137 -3.83 -13.60 15.05
N HIS A 138 -4.26 -14.75 14.53
CA HIS A 138 -4.67 -14.89 13.13
C HIS A 138 -5.83 -13.94 12.77
N ARG A 139 -6.87 -13.87 13.61
CA ARG A 139 -8.02 -12.97 13.38
C ARG A 139 -7.62 -11.48 13.37
N GLN A 140 -6.61 -11.10 14.14
CA GLN A 140 -6.12 -9.72 14.14
C GLN A 140 -5.21 -9.42 12.95
N LEU A 141 -4.34 -10.36 12.53
CA LEU A 141 -3.52 -10.21 11.32
C LEU A 141 -4.36 -10.14 10.05
N LYS A 142 -5.51 -10.84 10.01
CA LYS A 142 -6.52 -10.75 8.94
C LYS A 142 -7.08 -9.33 8.72
N LYS A 143 -6.90 -8.42 9.68
CA LYS A 143 -7.30 -7.00 9.53
C LYS A 143 -6.27 -6.17 8.76
N GLY A 144 -5.14 -6.76 8.37
CA GLY A 144 -3.96 -6.06 7.82
C GLY A 144 -4.22 -5.18 6.60
N ASP A 145 -5.33 -5.36 5.90
CA ASP A 145 -5.78 -4.56 4.76
C ASP A 145 -6.83 -3.50 5.14
N THR A 146 -7.02 -3.24 6.43
CA THR A 146 -7.95 -2.25 6.96
C THR A 146 -7.26 -1.29 7.93
N LEU A 147 -7.88 -0.15 8.19
CA LEU A 147 -7.45 0.78 9.24
C LEU A 147 -7.54 0.14 10.63
N ALA A 148 -8.49 -0.78 10.85
CA ALA A 148 -8.72 -1.40 12.16
C ALA A 148 -7.53 -2.22 12.67
N PHE A 149 -6.56 -2.56 11.82
CA PHE A 149 -5.36 -3.28 12.25
C PHE A 149 -4.47 -2.47 13.19
N GLU A 150 -4.23 -1.18 12.92
CA GLU A 150 -3.37 -0.37 13.80
C GLU A 150 -4.01 -0.08 15.16
N GLU A 151 -5.33 -0.20 15.22
CA GLU A 151 -6.08 -0.11 16.47
C GLU A 151 -6.15 -1.42 17.24
N SER A 152 -5.73 -2.53 16.64
CA SER A 152 -5.77 -3.85 17.26
C SER A 152 -4.81 -3.96 18.45
N ASP A 153 -5.19 -4.79 19.43
CA ASP A 153 -4.33 -5.09 20.57
C ASP A 153 -3.03 -5.72 20.11
N LEU A 154 -3.09 -6.63 19.13
CA LEU A 154 -1.91 -7.30 18.59
C LEU A 154 -0.89 -6.28 18.07
N TYR A 155 -1.34 -5.32 17.26
CA TYR A 155 -0.50 -4.25 16.73
C TYR A 155 0.17 -3.45 17.85
N LYS A 156 -0.64 -2.94 18.79
CA LYS A 156 -0.18 -2.10 19.90
C LYS A 156 0.80 -2.85 20.81
N GLN A 157 0.52 -4.10 21.13
CA GLN A 157 1.36 -4.91 22.01
C GLN A 157 2.69 -5.31 21.35
N VAL A 158 2.68 -5.73 20.08
CA VAL A 158 3.91 -6.07 19.34
C VAL A 158 4.83 -4.86 19.27
N PHE A 159 4.32 -3.68 18.92
CA PHE A 159 5.13 -2.46 18.91
C PHE A 159 5.68 -2.12 20.30
N ARG A 160 4.90 -2.30 21.37
CA ARG A 160 5.39 -2.10 22.74
C ARG A 160 6.56 -3.02 23.10
N ILE A 161 6.45 -4.32 22.75
CA ILE A 161 7.52 -5.30 22.98
C ILE A 161 8.75 -4.93 22.15
N ALA A 162 8.56 -4.61 20.87
CA ALA A 162 9.63 -4.27 19.95
C ALA A 162 10.35 -2.97 20.33
N ASP A 163 9.61 -1.92 20.70
CA ASP A 163 10.15 -0.64 21.15
C ASP A 163 11.01 -0.83 22.42
N LYS A 164 10.52 -1.60 23.40
CA LYS A 164 11.27 -1.93 24.62
C LYS A 164 12.58 -2.65 24.30
N LYS A 165 12.55 -3.60 23.37
CA LYS A 165 13.74 -4.36 22.96
C LYS A 165 14.72 -3.54 22.11
N ALA A 166 14.21 -2.58 21.34
CA ALA A 166 15.03 -1.67 20.54
C ALA A 166 15.59 -0.48 21.33
N GLY A 167 15.07 -0.22 22.54
CA GLY A 167 15.43 0.93 23.36
C GLY A 167 14.94 2.27 22.79
N LYS A 168 14.03 2.25 21.81
CA LYS A 168 13.48 3.43 21.15
C LYS A 168 12.16 3.10 20.45
N THR A 169 11.36 4.13 20.19
CA THR A 169 10.17 4.01 19.36
C THR A 169 10.55 3.68 17.92
N LEU A 170 10.07 2.54 17.41
CA LEU A 170 10.24 2.12 16.03
C LEU A 170 9.33 2.93 15.09
N PRO A 171 9.67 3.07 13.80
CA PRO A 171 8.74 3.68 12.84
C PRO A 171 7.48 2.82 12.67
N ARG A 172 6.33 3.46 12.46
CA ARG A 172 5.04 2.79 12.18
C ARG A 172 4.76 2.68 10.67
N GLU A 173 5.71 3.13 9.86
CA GLU A 173 5.67 3.20 8.41
C GLU A 173 7.10 2.98 7.86
N VAL A 174 7.25 2.01 6.95
CA VAL A 174 8.53 1.62 6.36
C VAL A 174 8.29 1.35 4.88
N LEU A 175 9.22 1.76 4.01
CA LEU A 175 9.15 1.39 2.59
C LEU A 175 9.26 -0.13 2.44
N PRO A 176 8.29 -0.82 1.81
CA PRO A 176 8.36 -2.25 1.61
C PRO A 176 9.57 -2.67 0.78
N GLY A 177 10.18 -3.79 1.18
CA GLY A 177 11.35 -4.39 0.54
C GLY A 177 11.02 -5.26 -0.67
N ILE A 178 9.99 -4.91 -1.44
CA ILE A 178 9.52 -5.71 -2.59
C ILE A 178 10.33 -5.36 -3.84
N GLN A 179 10.78 -6.38 -4.57
CA GLN A 179 11.40 -6.22 -5.88
C GLN A 179 10.32 -6.03 -6.95
N LEU A 180 10.55 -5.10 -7.87
CA LEU A 180 9.69 -4.90 -9.02
C LEU A 180 10.08 -5.89 -10.12
N GLU A 181 9.13 -6.71 -10.52
CA GLU A 181 9.33 -7.70 -11.58
C GLU A 181 8.57 -7.32 -12.85
N SER A 182 9.26 -7.35 -13.98
CA SER A 182 8.67 -7.23 -15.31
C SER A 182 9.60 -7.83 -16.37
N PRO A 183 9.07 -8.42 -17.45
CA PRO A 183 9.90 -8.85 -18.59
C PRO A 183 10.76 -7.73 -19.20
N LYS A 184 10.43 -6.47 -18.93
CA LYS A 184 11.15 -5.29 -19.43
C LYS A 184 12.08 -4.64 -18.39
N ILE A 185 12.07 -5.11 -17.14
CA ILE A 185 12.93 -4.59 -16.08
C ILE A 185 14.23 -5.38 -16.11
N THR A 186 15.31 -4.74 -16.56
CA THR A 186 16.66 -5.33 -16.62
C THR A 186 17.52 -4.96 -15.41
N ARG A 187 16.96 -4.22 -14.45
CA ARG A 187 17.64 -3.69 -13.26
C ARG A 187 16.88 -4.09 -12.00
N ASN A 188 17.57 -4.30 -10.89
CA ASN A 188 16.91 -4.57 -9.60
C ASN A 188 16.23 -3.30 -9.06
N LEU A 189 14.98 -3.08 -9.46
CA LEU A 189 14.13 -1.99 -8.98
C LEU A 189 13.27 -2.47 -7.80
N THR A 190 12.92 -1.56 -6.89
CA THR A 190 12.13 -1.88 -5.69
C THR A 190 10.95 -0.93 -5.53
N THR A 191 9.97 -1.30 -4.70
CA THR A 191 8.88 -0.39 -4.29
C THR A 191 9.44 0.92 -3.71
N ALA A 192 10.53 0.83 -2.93
CA ALA A 192 11.23 2.01 -2.42
C ALA A 192 11.78 2.92 -3.54
N TRP A 193 12.32 2.35 -4.61
CA TRP A 193 12.75 3.12 -5.78
C TRP A 193 11.57 3.81 -6.46
N PHE A 194 10.46 3.09 -6.68
CA PHE A 194 9.25 3.67 -7.28
C PHE A 194 8.72 4.84 -6.45
N ALA A 195 8.49 4.61 -5.16
CA ALA A 195 7.92 5.61 -4.25
C ALA A 195 8.75 6.90 -4.21
N LYS A 196 10.08 6.77 -4.11
CA LYS A 196 11.00 7.92 -4.14
C LYS A 196 10.94 8.68 -5.46
N ARG A 197 10.92 7.96 -6.59
CA ARG A 197 10.83 8.61 -7.92
C ARG A 197 9.53 9.38 -8.12
N VAL A 198 8.42 8.90 -7.55
CA VAL A 198 7.14 9.62 -7.56
C VAL A 198 7.24 10.85 -6.66
N ASP A 199 7.73 10.68 -5.43
CA ASP A 199 7.83 11.79 -4.47
C ASP A 199 8.77 12.91 -4.95
N ASP A 200 9.90 12.58 -5.58
CA ASP A 200 10.83 13.54 -6.17
C ASP A 200 10.17 14.44 -7.24
N ARG A 201 9.22 13.88 -8.00
CA ARG A 201 8.53 14.58 -9.11
C ARG A 201 7.31 15.36 -8.63
N ARG A 202 6.66 14.93 -7.55
CA ARG A 202 5.43 15.53 -7.02
C ARG A 202 5.52 17.05 -6.82
N PRO A 203 6.59 17.64 -6.25
CA PRO A 203 6.69 19.09 -6.10
C PRO A 203 6.64 19.85 -7.43
N ALA A 204 7.18 19.29 -8.51
CA ALA A 204 7.15 19.93 -9.83
C ALA A 204 5.74 19.87 -10.43
N VAL A 205 5.05 18.74 -10.30
CA VAL A 205 3.65 18.59 -10.72
C VAL A 205 2.76 19.55 -9.93
N TRP A 206 2.93 19.62 -8.61
CA TRP A 206 2.19 20.55 -7.76
C TRP A 206 2.41 21.99 -8.19
N ARG A 207 3.67 22.41 -8.41
CA ARG A 207 3.99 23.76 -8.89
C ARG A 207 3.38 24.08 -10.26
N ALA A 208 3.36 23.13 -11.20
CA ALA A 208 2.75 23.34 -12.51
C ALA A 208 1.23 23.58 -12.39
N VAL A 209 0.55 22.83 -11.51
CA VAL A 209 -0.90 22.98 -11.27
C VAL A 209 -1.21 24.27 -10.49
N SER A 210 -0.45 24.56 -9.43
CA SER A 210 -0.67 25.75 -8.59
C SER A 210 -0.26 27.05 -9.29
N GLY A 211 0.79 27.02 -10.10
CA GLY A 211 1.26 28.18 -10.88
C GLY A 211 0.38 28.50 -12.08
N GLY A 212 -0.34 27.51 -12.63
CA GLY A 212 -1.31 27.71 -13.71
C GLY A 212 -2.61 28.40 -13.27
N CYS A 213 -2.93 28.42 -11.97
CA CYS A 213 -4.09 29.15 -11.45
C CYS A 213 -3.81 30.65 -11.20
N ALA A 214 -2.55 31.10 -11.18
CA ALA A 214 -2.21 32.48 -10.85
C ALA A 214 -2.30 33.45 -12.05
N SER A 215 -2.54 32.97 -13.28
CA SER A 215 -2.56 33.79 -14.50
C SER A 215 -3.96 33.97 -15.12
N GLY A 216 -5.05 33.69 -14.38
CA GLY A 216 -6.40 33.59 -14.97
C GLY A 216 -7.55 34.36 -14.31
N ILE A 217 -7.33 35.19 -13.29
CA ILE A 217 -8.38 36.05 -12.74
C ILE A 217 -7.86 37.47 -12.61
N SER A 218 -7.98 38.23 -13.70
CA SER A 218 -7.99 39.68 -13.66
C SER A 218 -9.32 40.12 -13.06
N ALA A 219 -9.30 40.66 -11.85
CA ALA A 219 -10.42 41.37 -11.25
C ALA A 219 -10.60 42.73 -11.96
N GLN A 220 -11.18 42.71 -13.15
CA GLN A 220 -11.71 43.88 -13.82
C GLN A 220 -12.98 43.45 -14.55
N GLU A 221 -14.11 43.52 -13.85
CA GLU A 221 -15.47 43.75 -14.38
C GLU A 221 -16.47 43.49 -13.25
N TYR A 222 -16.63 44.49 -12.38
CA TYR A 222 -17.88 44.81 -11.70
C TYR A 222 -17.77 46.29 -11.28
N GLN A 223 -18.01 47.17 -12.24
CA GLN A 223 -18.53 48.53 -12.04
C GLN A 223 -19.78 48.65 -12.89
#